data_AF-A0A4W4DQH3-F1
#
_entry.id   AF-A0A4W4DQH3-F1
#
_cell.length_a   1.000
_cell.length_b   1.000
_cell.length_c   1.000
_cell.angle_alpha   90.00
_cell.angle_beta   90.00
_cell.angle_gamma   90.00
#
_symmetry.space_group_name_H-M   'P 1'
#
loop_
_entity.id
_entity.type
_entity.pdbx_description
1 polymer ?
#
loop_
_entity_poly.entity_id
_entity_poly.type
_entity_poly.pdbx_seq_one_letter_code
_entity_poly.pdbx_strand_id
1 'polypeptide(L)'
;MCNNLIMSSYPLPEGFSEFDVFSLGSCLLVEGLLGFLLNSVTAVAFLKIRELRTPTNFLVFCLALADMGISTNATIAAFSSFLRYWPYGSEGCQTHGFHGFLTALSSIHFIAAIAWDRYHQYCTRTKLQWSCVITLAIFIWLFAAFWASMPLIGWGEYDYEPLRTCCTLDMSKGDRNYVSYVIPMAICNMGIQVLVVFSSYQSIGKKFMKTGQERFNCTTPMKTLLFCWGPYGILAFYATVKNANLLSPKLRMIAPIMAKASPTFNVFVYALGNEKYRGGIWQLLTGQKIDAQATENKSK
;
A
#
# COMPACT_ATOMS: atom_id res chain seq x y z
N MET A 1 31.44 38.68 2.91
CA MET A 1 31.33 37.71 4.02
C MET A 1 30.15 36.78 3.73
N CYS A 2 30.38 35.74 2.93
CA CYS A 2 29.53 34.56 2.98
C CYS A 2 30.04 33.72 4.14
N ASN A 3 29.19 33.40 5.11
CA ASN A 3 29.17 32.08 5.72
C ASN A 3 27.97 31.90 6.64
N ASN A 4 27.40 30.70 6.50
CA ASN A 4 26.48 30.00 7.39
C ASN A 4 24.99 30.33 7.21
N LEU A 5 24.49 29.96 6.03
CA LEU A 5 23.17 29.35 5.90
C LEU A 5 23.00 28.28 6.98
N ILE A 6 21.93 28.42 7.75
CA ILE A 6 21.52 27.54 8.84
C ILE A 6 21.32 26.13 8.28
N MET A 7 22.35 25.28 8.35
CA MET A 7 22.18 23.83 8.30
C MET A 7 21.59 23.41 9.66
N SER A 8 20.34 22.93 9.61
CA SER A 8 19.49 22.41 10.69
C SER A 8 20.24 21.96 11.96
N SER A 9 19.95 22.63 13.08
CA SER A 9 20.58 22.47 14.39
C SER A 9 20.04 21.29 15.22
N TYR A 10 19.26 20.38 14.61
CA TYR A 10 18.68 19.25 15.34
C TYR A 10 19.66 18.07 15.40
N PRO A 11 19.94 17.53 16.60
CA PRO A 11 20.82 16.38 16.73
C PRO A 11 20.18 15.15 16.05
N LEU A 12 21.02 14.34 15.39
CA LEU A 12 20.58 13.10 14.77
C LEU A 12 20.13 12.09 15.84
N PRO A 13 19.06 11.31 15.59
CA PRO A 13 18.72 10.18 16.44
C PRO A 13 19.86 9.15 16.50
N GLU A 14 20.01 8.52 17.66
CA GLU A 14 21.09 7.55 17.91
C GLU A 14 21.05 6.40 16.88
N GLY A 15 22.21 6.09 16.31
CA GLY A 15 22.36 5.03 15.30
C GLY A 15 22.15 5.46 13.85
N PHE A 16 21.93 6.75 13.56
CA PHE A 16 21.84 7.28 12.19
C PHE A 16 22.94 8.31 11.88
N SER A 17 23.51 8.22 10.68
CA SER A 17 24.37 9.24 10.08
C SER A 17 23.57 10.22 9.23
N GLU A 18 24.14 11.38 8.90
CA GLU A 18 23.50 12.33 7.97
C GLU A 18 23.16 11.69 6.62
N PHE A 19 24.04 10.82 6.12
CA PHE A 19 23.82 10.08 4.89
C PHE A 19 22.63 9.12 4.99
N ASP A 20 22.44 8.46 6.14
CA ASP A 20 21.29 7.58 6.35
C ASP A 20 19.98 8.40 6.28
N VAL A 21 19.90 9.52 6.99
CA VAL A 21 18.69 10.37 7.02
C VAL A 21 18.38 10.93 5.63
N PHE A 22 19.39 11.46 4.94
CA PHE A 22 19.23 11.96 3.57
C PHE A 22 18.80 10.86 2.58
N SER A 23 19.40 9.68 2.68
CA SER A 23 19.04 8.53 1.82
C SER A 23 17.61 8.08 2.08
N LEU A 24 17.19 7.97 3.34
CA LEU A 24 15.83 7.61 3.73
C LEU A 24 14.82 8.64 3.23
N GLY A 25 15.09 9.93 3.42
CA GLY A 25 14.24 11.01 2.89
C GLY A 25 14.12 10.95 1.37
N SER A 26 15.22 10.68 0.66
CA SER A 26 15.24 10.55 -0.79
C SER A 26 14.45 9.34 -1.28
N CYS A 27 14.60 8.17 -0.66
CA CYS A 27 13.82 6.98 -0.99
C CYS A 27 12.31 7.23 -0.81
N LEU A 28 11.91 7.78 0.35
CA LEU A 28 10.52 8.09 0.65
C LEU A 28 9.94 9.12 -0.33
N LEU A 29 10.73 10.11 -0.75
CA LEU A 29 10.31 11.11 -1.73
C LEU A 29 10.07 10.46 -3.10
N VAL A 30 11.01 9.62 -3.57
CA VAL A 30 10.88 8.93 -4.85
C VAL A 30 9.66 8.00 -4.85
N GLU A 31 9.50 7.19 -3.80
CA GLU A 31 8.34 6.30 -3.64
C GLU A 31 7.02 7.08 -3.57
N GLY A 32 7.01 8.18 -2.79
CA GLY A 32 5.86 9.06 -2.64
C GLY A 32 5.44 9.69 -3.97
N LEU A 33 6.37 10.33 -4.67
CA LEU A 33 6.07 11.00 -5.94
C LEU A 33 5.69 9.99 -7.04
N LEU A 34 6.47 8.91 -7.20
CA LEU A 34 6.21 7.90 -8.22
C LEU A 34 4.87 7.21 -7.97
N GLY A 35 4.63 6.76 -6.74
CA GLY A 35 3.38 6.09 -6.36
C GLY A 35 2.18 7.01 -6.53
N PHE A 36 2.28 8.28 -6.15
CA PHE A 36 1.19 9.25 -6.32
C PHE A 36 0.88 9.50 -7.79
N LEU A 37 1.89 9.70 -8.64
CA LEU A 37 1.71 9.95 -10.06
C LEU A 37 1.08 8.74 -10.77
N LEU A 38 1.60 7.54 -10.54
CA LEU A 38 1.09 6.31 -11.15
C LEU A 38 -0.36 6.01 -10.75
N ASN A 39 -0.69 6.20 -9.47
CA ASN A 39 -2.06 6.00 -8.98
C ASN A 39 -3.00 7.14 -9.40
N SER A 40 -2.51 8.36 -9.58
CA SER A 40 -3.28 9.46 -10.17
C SER A 40 -3.66 9.17 -11.62
N VAL A 41 -2.73 8.68 -12.44
CA VAL A 41 -3.02 8.25 -13.83
C VAL A 41 -4.09 7.15 -13.83
N THR A 42 -3.96 6.18 -12.93
CA THR A 42 -4.92 5.08 -12.72
C THR A 42 -6.31 5.63 -12.36
N ALA A 43 -6.40 6.53 -11.39
CA ALA A 43 -7.65 7.14 -10.97
C ALA A 43 -8.29 8.00 -12.08
N VAL A 44 -7.50 8.84 -12.74
CA VAL A 44 -7.97 9.71 -13.85
C VAL A 44 -8.42 8.87 -15.04
N ALA A 45 -7.74 7.77 -15.37
CA ALA A 45 -8.14 6.86 -16.43
C ALA A 45 -9.54 6.31 -16.18
N PHE A 46 -9.83 5.82 -14.97
CA PHE A 46 -11.17 5.35 -14.60
C PHE A 46 -12.23 6.44 -14.76
N LEU A 47 -11.94 7.68 -14.31
CA LEU A 47 -12.89 8.79 -14.37
C LEU A 47 -13.16 9.25 -15.82
N LYS A 48 -12.11 9.38 -16.63
CA LYS A 48 -12.19 9.95 -17.99
C LYS A 48 -12.59 8.94 -19.05
N ILE A 49 -12.13 7.69 -18.97
CA ILE A 49 -12.40 6.66 -19.99
C ILE A 49 -13.67 5.89 -19.63
N ARG A 50 -14.75 6.11 -20.40
CA ARG A 50 -16.07 5.51 -20.15
C ARG A 50 -16.01 3.98 -20.14
N GLU A 51 -15.20 3.39 -21.01
CA GLU A 51 -15.01 1.94 -21.16
C GLU A 51 -14.36 1.30 -19.92
N LEU A 52 -13.64 2.09 -19.11
CA LEU A 52 -13.05 1.60 -17.87
C LEU A 52 -14.03 1.61 -16.69
N ARG A 53 -15.19 2.28 -16.78
CA ARG A 53 -16.15 2.38 -15.66
C ARG A 53 -16.95 1.10 -15.50
N THR A 54 -16.33 0.09 -14.91
CA THR A 54 -16.91 -1.22 -14.62
C THR A 54 -16.76 -1.57 -13.14
N PRO A 55 -17.58 -2.46 -12.57
CA PRO A 55 -17.47 -2.87 -11.16
C PRO A 55 -16.06 -3.36 -10.77
N THR A 56 -15.43 -4.18 -11.61
CA THR A 56 -14.05 -4.67 -11.41
C THR A 56 -13.04 -3.52 -11.33
N ASN A 57 -13.13 -2.55 -12.24
CA ASN A 57 -12.20 -1.42 -12.27
C ASN A 57 -12.50 -0.39 -11.18
N PHE A 58 -13.72 -0.37 -10.63
CA PHE A 58 -14.04 0.48 -9.48
C PHE A 58 -13.25 0.06 -8.24
N LEU A 59 -13.06 -1.24 -7.99
CA LEU A 59 -12.19 -1.72 -6.90
C LEU A 59 -10.73 -1.24 -7.07
N VAL A 60 -10.26 -1.14 -8.31
CA VAL A 60 -8.91 -0.64 -8.63
C VAL A 60 -8.83 0.86 -8.47
N PHE A 61 -9.88 1.58 -8.85
CA PHE A 61 -9.99 3.00 -8.56
C PHE A 61 -9.92 3.25 -7.04
N CYS A 62 -10.62 2.46 -6.23
CA CYS A 62 -10.53 2.55 -4.77
C CYS A 62 -9.13 2.20 -4.23
N LEU A 63 -8.48 1.17 -4.78
CA LEU A 63 -7.08 0.85 -4.47
C LEU A 63 -6.17 2.05 -4.78
N ALA A 64 -6.33 2.68 -5.94
CA ALA A 64 -5.54 3.83 -6.35
C ALA A 64 -5.70 5.01 -5.38
N LEU A 65 -6.91 5.26 -4.86
CA LEU A 65 -7.14 6.29 -3.85
C LEU A 65 -6.44 5.97 -2.53
N ALA A 66 -6.49 4.71 -2.07
CA ALA A 66 -5.77 4.28 -0.88
C ALA A 66 -4.25 4.42 -1.07
N ASP A 67 -3.73 4.00 -2.22
CA ASP A 67 -2.32 4.06 -2.57
C ASP A 67 -1.80 5.50 -2.74
N MET A 68 -2.60 6.43 -3.29
CA MET A 68 -2.32 7.87 -3.27
C MET A 68 -2.19 8.40 -1.84
N GLY A 69 -2.99 7.88 -0.91
CA GLY A 69 -2.90 8.20 0.51
C GLY A 69 -1.57 7.74 1.14
N ILE A 70 -1.16 6.49 0.87
CA ILE A 70 0.15 5.96 1.32
C ILE A 70 1.29 6.81 0.75
N SER A 71 1.24 7.14 -0.54
CA SER A 71 2.24 8.00 -1.21
C SER A 71 2.30 9.42 -0.65
N THR A 72 1.16 10.00 -0.29
CA THR A 72 1.09 11.30 0.39
C THR A 72 1.75 11.22 1.78
N ASN A 73 1.44 10.16 2.53
CA ASN A 73 2.05 9.90 3.83
C ASN A 73 3.58 9.73 3.72
N ALA A 74 4.09 8.98 2.73
CA ALA A 74 5.52 8.86 2.46
C ALA A 74 6.17 10.21 2.11
N THR A 75 5.50 11.06 1.34
CA THR A 75 6.01 12.39 0.97
C THR A 75 6.14 13.33 2.17
N ILE A 76 5.16 13.30 3.09
CA ILE A 76 5.22 14.07 4.35
C ILE A 76 6.40 13.58 5.21
N ALA A 77 6.59 12.26 5.31
CA ALA A 77 7.72 11.66 6.03
C ALA A 77 9.07 12.06 5.40
N ALA A 78 9.16 12.08 4.06
CA ALA A 78 10.34 12.52 3.34
C ALA A 78 10.71 13.97 3.68
N PHE A 79 9.73 14.88 3.68
CA PHE A 79 9.94 16.28 4.03
C PHE A 79 10.50 16.43 5.46
N SER A 80 9.87 15.77 6.44
CA SER A 80 10.37 15.74 7.83
C SER A 80 11.79 15.15 7.93
N SER A 81 12.11 14.14 7.11
CA SER A 81 13.45 13.56 7.05
C SER A 81 14.51 14.58 6.60
N PHE A 82 14.23 15.38 5.57
CA PHE A 82 15.13 16.44 5.14
C PHE A 82 15.29 17.56 6.19
N LEU A 83 14.27 17.80 7.01
CA LEU A 83 14.35 18.70 8.15
C LEU A 83 15.13 18.10 9.34
N ARG A 84 15.26 16.77 9.39
CA ARG A 84 15.84 15.97 10.49
C ARG A 84 15.01 15.99 11.78
N TYR A 85 13.75 16.44 11.71
CA TYR A 85 12.80 16.41 12.83
C TYR A 85 11.36 16.40 12.31
N TRP A 86 10.41 16.06 13.17
CA TRP A 86 8.98 16.17 12.87
C TRP A 86 8.44 17.58 13.19
N PRO A 87 8.04 18.39 12.18
CA PRO A 87 7.64 19.78 12.40
C PRO A 87 6.16 19.96 12.78
N TYR A 88 5.34 18.91 12.71
CA TYR A 88 3.87 19.03 12.81
C TYR A 88 3.30 18.81 14.21
N GLY A 89 4.17 18.75 15.23
CA GLY A 89 3.77 18.50 16.62
C GLY A 89 3.10 17.15 16.86
N SER A 90 2.61 16.95 18.08
CA SER A 90 1.99 15.68 18.51
C SER A 90 0.69 15.38 17.76
N GLU A 91 -0.19 16.38 17.57
CA GLU A 91 -1.45 16.19 16.82
C GLU A 91 -1.20 15.81 15.36
N GLY A 92 -0.20 16.44 14.73
CA GLY A 92 0.23 16.07 13.38
C GLY A 92 0.75 14.63 13.34
N CYS A 93 1.46 14.19 14.38
CA CYS A 93 1.97 12.82 14.49
C CYS A 93 0.82 11.79 14.58
N GLN A 94 -0.16 12.05 15.44
CA GLN A 94 -1.37 11.22 15.57
C GLN A 94 -2.14 11.14 14.23
N THR A 95 -2.33 12.30 13.59
CA THR A 95 -3.01 12.38 12.29
C THR A 95 -2.26 11.62 11.20
N HIS A 96 -0.93 11.73 11.18
CA HIS A 96 -0.08 11.03 10.23
C HIS A 96 -0.11 9.52 10.43
N GLY A 97 -0.05 9.05 11.68
CA GLY A 97 -0.18 7.63 12.03
C GLY A 97 -1.55 7.06 11.62
N PHE A 98 -2.63 7.77 11.97
CA PHE A 98 -3.99 7.42 11.58
C PHE A 98 -4.17 7.33 10.07
N HIS A 99 -3.80 8.38 9.33
CA HIS A 99 -3.94 8.43 7.88
C HIS A 99 -3.10 7.34 7.19
N GLY A 100 -1.87 7.12 7.67
CA GLY A 100 -0.99 6.06 7.18
C GLY A 100 -1.61 4.67 7.36
N PHE A 101 -2.16 4.38 8.54
CA PHE A 101 -2.83 3.11 8.80
C PHE A 101 -4.13 2.96 8.01
N LEU A 102 -5.00 3.96 7.99
CA LEU A 102 -6.26 3.92 7.24
C LEU A 102 -6.00 3.53 5.77
N THR A 103 -5.08 4.24 5.12
CA THR A 103 -4.76 4.04 3.70
C THR A 103 -4.03 2.73 3.45
N ALA A 104 -3.09 2.33 4.32
CA ALA A 104 -2.43 1.03 4.29
C ALA A 104 -3.41 -0.15 4.39
N LEU A 105 -4.29 -0.12 5.39
CA LEU A 105 -5.26 -1.19 5.62
C LEU A 105 -6.27 -1.24 4.48
N SER A 106 -6.78 -0.10 4.00
CA SER A 106 -7.66 -0.05 2.83
C SER A 106 -6.98 -0.64 1.59
N SER A 107 -5.71 -0.30 1.31
CA SER A 107 -4.96 -0.85 0.18
C SER A 107 -4.89 -2.38 0.21
N ILE A 108 -4.52 -2.98 1.35
CA ILE A 108 -4.46 -4.44 1.52
C ILE A 108 -5.83 -5.09 1.26
N HIS A 109 -6.91 -4.50 1.78
CA HIS A 109 -8.27 -5.01 1.57
C HIS A 109 -8.72 -4.89 0.11
N PHE A 110 -8.40 -3.80 -0.58
CA PHE A 110 -8.73 -3.67 -2.00
C PHE A 110 -7.92 -4.65 -2.87
N ILE A 111 -6.68 -4.96 -2.53
CA ILE A 111 -5.92 -6.04 -3.17
C ILE A 111 -6.66 -7.38 -3.04
N ALA A 112 -7.13 -7.71 -1.82
CA ALA A 112 -7.89 -8.93 -1.58
C ALA A 112 -9.24 -8.94 -2.31
N ALA A 113 -9.95 -7.80 -2.34
CA ALA A 113 -11.21 -7.65 -3.09
C ALA A 113 -11.02 -7.85 -4.59
N ILE A 114 -9.93 -7.33 -5.17
CA ILE A 114 -9.59 -7.53 -6.59
C ILE A 114 -9.26 -9.02 -6.86
N ALA A 115 -8.53 -9.68 -5.96
CA ALA A 115 -8.24 -11.10 -6.08
C ALA A 115 -9.54 -11.94 -6.08
N TRP A 116 -10.46 -11.61 -5.16
CA TRP A 116 -11.78 -12.23 -5.04
C TRP A 116 -12.65 -12.01 -6.29
N ASP A 117 -12.69 -10.79 -6.82
CA ASP A 117 -13.40 -10.46 -8.07
C ASP A 117 -12.86 -11.28 -9.25
N ARG A 118 -11.53 -11.36 -9.39
CA ARG A 118 -10.88 -12.16 -10.43
C ARG A 118 -11.19 -13.65 -10.28
N TYR A 119 -11.23 -14.17 -9.06
CA TYR A 119 -11.66 -15.56 -8.83
C TYR A 119 -13.07 -15.79 -9.36
N HIS A 120 -14.03 -14.90 -9.06
CA HIS A 120 -15.40 -15.03 -9.58
C HIS A 120 -15.44 -14.94 -11.11
N GLN A 121 -14.67 -14.04 -11.69
CA GLN A 121 -14.59 -13.87 -13.14
C GLN A 121 -14.10 -15.13 -13.86
N TYR A 122 -13.05 -15.79 -13.36
CA TYR A 122 -12.38 -16.89 -14.07
C TYR A 122 -12.82 -18.30 -13.61
N CYS A 123 -13.09 -18.49 -12.32
CA CYS A 123 -13.41 -19.79 -11.77
C CYS A 123 -14.92 -20.07 -11.76
N THR A 124 -15.74 -19.08 -11.41
CA THR A 124 -17.21 -19.24 -11.32
C THR A 124 -17.96 -18.56 -12.48
N ARG A 125 -17.26 -17.79 -13.32
CA ARG A 125 -17.83 -16.99 -14.42
C ARG A 125 -18.93 -16.00 -13.97
N THR A 126 -18.87 -15.59 -12.71
CA THR A 126 -19.78 -14.60 -12.13
C THR A 126 -19.14 -13.22 -12.20
N LYS A 127 -19.92 -12.20 -12.56
CA LYS A 127 -19.49 -10.80 -12.54
C LYS A 127 -20.07 -10.10 -11.32
N LEU A 128 -19.22 -9.43 -10.56
CA LEU A 128 -19.69 -8.59 -9.46
C LEU A 128 -20.51 -7.41 -10.01
N GLN A 129 -21.60 -7.11 -9.30
CA GLN A 129 -22.49 -6.01 -9.63
C GLN A 129 -22.06 -4.73 -8.90
N TRP A 130 -22.50 -3.58 -9.39
CA TRP A 130 -22.22 -2.27 -8.77
C TRP A 130 -22.62 -2.21 -7.29
N SER A 131 -23.80 -2.71 -6.94
CA SER A 131 -24.27 -2.75 -5.54
C SER A 131 -23.32 -3.53 -4.64
N CYS A 132 -22.76 -4.64 -5.13
CA CYS A 132 -21.81 -5.46 -4.38
C CYS A 132 -20.48 -4.73 -4.18
N VAL A 133 -19.87 -4.20 -5.25
CA VAL A 133 -18.55 -3.54 -5.14
C VAL A 133 -18.60 -2.22 -4.38
N ILE A 134 -19.71 -1.47 -4.46
CA ILE A 134 -19.90 -0.24 -3.68
C ILE A 134 -20.07 -0.58 -2.20
N THR A 135 -20.92 -1.55 -1.86
CA THR A 135 -21.09 -2.01 -0.48
C THR A 135 -19.77 -2.52 0.10
N LEU A 136 -19.02 -3.31 -0.68
CA LEU A 136 -17.72 -3.81 -0.29
C LEU A 136 -16.72 -2.67 -0.05
N ALA A 137 -16.66 -1.68 -0.95
CA ALA A 137 -15.77 -0.53 -0.79
C ALA A 137 -16.10 0.30 0.47
N ILE A 138 -17.38 0.57 0.72
CA ILE A 138 -17.83 1.26 1.94
C ILE A 138 -17.42 0.47 3.17
N PHE A 139 -17.67 -0.84 3.20
CA PHE A 139 -17.27 -1.70 4.30
C PHE A 139 -15.75 -1.67 4.52
N ILE A 140 -14.95 -1.77 3.47
CA ILE A 140 -13.48 -1.73 3.56
C ILE A 140 -13.00 -0.41 4.19
N TRP A 141 -13.52 0.74 3.74
CA TRP A 141 -13.14 2.04 4.31
C TRP A 141 -13.54 2.16 5.78
N LEU A 142 -14.76 1.75 6.14
CA LEU A 142 -15.22 1.79 7.53
C LEU A 142 -14.45 0.83 8.43
N PHE A 143 -14.13 -0.37 7.94
CA PHE A 143 -13.35 -1.36 8.68
C PHE A 143 -11.90 -0.92 8.90
N ALA A 144 -11.27 -0.36 7.87
CA ALA A 144 -9.94 0.23 7.99
C ALA A 144 -9.93 1.44 8.94
N ALA A 145 -10.96 2.30 8.86
CA ALA A 145 -11.12 3.45 9.76
C ALA A 145 -11.32 3.01 11.21
N PHE A 146 -12.10 1.97 11.45
CA PHE A 146 -12.24 1.37 12.78
C PHE A 146 -10.86 1.02 13.35
N TRP A 147 -10.08 0.18 12.68
CA TRP A 147 -8.75 -0.23 13.16
C TRP A 147 -7.79 0.94 13.30
N ALA A 148 -7.71 1.83 12.31
CA ALA A 148 -6.84 3.01 12.36
C ALA A 148 -7.20 3.99 13.48
N SER A 149 -8.48 4.05 13.89
CA SER A 149 -8.92 4.94 14.96
C SER A 149 -8.62 4.42 16.37
N MET A 150 -8.43 3.11 16.54
CA MET A 150 -8.23 2.50 17.87
C MET A 150 -7.02 3.08 18.64
N PRO A 151 -5.84 3.31 18.02
CA PRO A 151 -4.72 3.93 18.72
C PRO A 151 -4.97 5.38 19.15
N LEU A 152 -5.85 6.12 18.45
CA LEU A 152 -6.22 7.49 18.83
C LEU A 152 -7.05 7.55 20.12
N ILE A 153 -7.77 6.47 20.43
CA ILE A 153 -8.62 6.36 21.61
C ILE A 153 -7.99 5.49 22.71
N GLY A 154 -6.71 5.12 22.55
CA GLY A 154 -5.90 4.47 23.57
C GLY A 154 -5.76 2.95 23.47
N TRP A 155 -6.34 2.29 22.46
CA TRP A 155 -6.09 0.87 22.20
C TRP A 155 -4.99 0.72 21.14
N GLY A 156 -3.76 0.54 21.62
CA GLY A 156 -2.55 0.90 20.89
C GLY A 156 -2.19 2.38 21.06
N GLU A 157 -1.08 2.81 20.47
CA GLU A 157 -0.61 4.20 20.54
C GLU A 157 0.17 4.54 19.26
N TYR A 158 -0.09 5.70 18.65
CA TYR A 158 0.80 6.23 17.62
C TYR A 158 1.90 7.05 18.26
N ASP A 159 3.14 6.81 17.85
CA ASP A 159 4.29 7.59 18.25
C ASP A 159 5.30 7.67 17.10
N TYR A 160 6.37 8.40 17.32
CA TYR A 160 7.47 8.54 16.39
C TYR A 160 8.14 7.20 16.09
N GLU A 161 8.45 6.96 14.82
CA GLU A 161 9.37 5.89 14.46
C GLU A 161 10.80 6.20 14.97
N PRO A 162 11.75 5.24 14.93
CA PRO A 162 13.09 5.44 15.47
C PRO A 162 13.84 6.68 14.92
N LEU A 163 13.59 7.04 13.66
CA LEU A 163 14.19 8.23 13.03
C LEU A 163 13.49 9.55 13.42
N ARG A 164 12.33 9.49 14.09
CA ARG A 164 11.54 10.66 14.53
C ARG A 164 11.16 11.63 13.41
N THR A 165 11.00 11.12 12.19
CA THR A 165 10.61 11.90 11.00
C THR A 165 9.27 11.44 10.43
N CYS A 166 8.72 10.34 10.90
CA CYS A 166 7.32 10.00 10.71
C CYS A 166 6.75 9.26 11.92
N CYS A 167 5.44 8.99 11.86
CA CYS A 167 4.69 8.42 12.97
C CYS A 167 4.03 7.11 12.57
N THR A 168 4.09 6.15 13.47
CA THR A 168 3.56 4.81 13.30
C THR A 168 3.11 4.24 14.65
N LEU A 169 2.64 3.00 14.67
CA LEU A 169 2.27 2.33 15.90
C LEU A 169 3.51 2.11 16.79
N ASP A 170 3.43 2.54 18.05
CA ASP A 170 4.53 2.40 19.01
C ASP A 170 4.77 0.94 19.39
N MET A 171 5.73 0.33 18.69
CA MET A 171 6.19 -1.03 18.94
C MET A 171 7.34 -1.11 19.97
N SER A 172 7.78 0.03 20.53
CA SER A 172 8.95 0.09 21.41
C SER A 172 8.67 -0.45 22.81
N LYS A 173 7.44 -0.26 23.31
CA LYS A 173 7.02 -0.69 24.65
C LYS A 173 6.70 -2.18 24.70
N GLY A 174 6.12 -2.73 23.62
CA GLY A 174 5.70 -4.14 23.56
C GLY A 174 4.78 -4.54 24.72
N ASP A 175 3.99 -3.59 25.23
CA ASP A 175 3.18 -3.76 26.43
C ASP A 175 1.86 -4.49 26.14
N ARG A 176 1.08 -4.74 27.20
CA ARG A 176 -0.22 -5.43 27.04
C ARG A 176 -1.17 -4.68 26.10
N ASN A 177 -1.12 -3.34 26.09
CA ASN A 177 -1.93 -2.53 25.22
C ASN A 177 -1.59 -2.81 23.74
N TYR A 178 -0.31 -2.67 23.38
CA TYR A 178 0.22 -2.98 22.05
C TYR A 178 -0.11 -4.41 21.61
N VAL A 179 0.17 -5.41 22.46
CA VAL A 179 -0.04 -6.82 22.12
C VAL A 179 -1.52 -7.13 21.89
N SER A 180 -2.40 -6.63 22.77
CA SER A 180 -3.85 -6.86 22.66
C SER A 180 -4.46 -6.22 21.41
N TYR A 181 -3.88 -5.13 20.90
CA TYR A 181 -4.30 -4.46 19.68
C TYR A 181 -3.73 -5.13 18.42
N VAL A 182 -2.41 -5.39 18.40
CA VAL A 182 -1.71 -5.86 17.19
C VAL A 182 -2.12 -7.26 16.77
N ILE A 183 -2.35 -8.18 17.71
CA ILE A 183 -2.72 -9.56 17.37
C ILE A 183 -4.03 -9.63 16.56
N PRO A 184 -5.18 -9.11 17.05
CA PRO A 184 -6.41 -9.16 16.28
C PRO A 184 -6.35 -8.27 15.03
N MET A 185 -5.68 -7.11 15.10
CA MET A 185 -5.45 -6.26 13.93
C MET A 185 -4.71 -7.01 12.82
N ALA A 186 -3.62 -7.71 13.14
CA ALA A 186 -2.84 -8.48 12.19
C ALA A 186 -3.63 -9.66 11.60
N ILE A 187 -4.40 -10.39 12.41
CA ILE A 187 -5.23 -11.49 11.93
C ILE A 187 -6.30 -10.98 10.96
N CYS A 188 -7.04 -9.95 11.37
CA CYS A 188 -8.16 -9.42 10.59
C CYS A 188 -7.74 -8.69 9.32
N ASN A 189 -6.66 -7.91 9.39
CA ASN A 189 -6.27 -7.01 8.30
C ASN A 189 -5.13 -7.55 7.43
N MET A 190 -4.36 -8.54 7.89
CA MET A 190 -3.29 -9.16 7.11
C MET A 190 -3.53 -10.65 6.90
N GLY A 191 -3.75 -11.42 7.97
CA GLY A 191 -3.88 -12.88 7.90
C GLY A 191 -5.01 -13.33 6.98
N ILE A 192 -6.23 -12.85 7.22
CA ILE A 192 -7.40 -13.16 6.37
C ILE A 192 -7.17 -12.69 4.93
N GLN A 193 -6.60 -11.50 4.73
CA GLN A 193 -6.42 -10.92 3.40
C GLN A 193 -5.38 -11.71 2.58
N VAL A 194 -4.29 -12.15 3.21
CA VAL A 194 -3.31 -13.07 2.59
C VAL A 194 -3.99 -14.38 2.20
N LEU A 195 -4.83 -14.96 3.06
CA LEU A 195 -5.57 -16.20 2.73
C LEU A 195 -6.53 -16.01 1.55
N VAL A 196 -7.24 -14.88 1.48
CA VAL A 196 -8.12 -14.55 0.35
C VAL A 196 -7.34 -14.43 -0.95
N VAL A 197 -6.23 -13.69 -0.96
CA VAL A 197 -5.36 -13.53 -2.14
C VAL A 197 -4.78 -14.89 -2.56
N PHE A 198 -4.29 -15.67 -1.60
CA PHE A 198 -3.70 -16.99 -1.85
C PHE A 198 -4.71 -17.94 -2.51
N SER A 199 -5.85 -18.14 -1.86
CA SER A 199 -6.87 -19.10 -2.30
C SER A 199 -7.49 -18.72 -3.65
N SER A 200 -7.70 -17.42 -3.88
CA SER A 200 -8.21 -16.89 -5.15
C SER A 200 -7.25 -17.19 -6.30
N TYR A 201 -5.99 -16.75 -6.19
CA TYR A 201 -5.02 -16.94 -7.27
C TYR A 201 -4.57 -18.39 -7.45
N GLN A 202 -4.55 -19.20 -6.38
CA GLN A 202 -4.31 -20.63 -6.49
C GLN A 202 -5.43 -21.32 -7.30
N SER A 203 -6.68 -20.94 -7.07
CA SER A 203 -7.84 -21.48 -7.81
C SER A 203 -7.83 -21.06 -9.27
N ILE A 204 -7.49 -19.79 -9.54
CA ILE A 204 -7.34 -19.27 -10.91
C ILE A 204 -6.21 -20.03 -11.64
N GLY A 205 -5.05 -20.18 -11.00
CA GLY A 205 -3.92 -20.92 -11.57
C GLY A 205 -4.28 -22.37 -11.91
N LYS A 206 -4.97 -23.08 -11.01
CA LYS A 206 -5.49 -24.43 -11.29
C LYS A 206 -6.46 -24.43 -12.49
N LYS A 207 -7.29 -23.40 -12.64
CA LYS A 207 -8.22 -23.27 -13.77
C LYS A 207 -7.48 -23.01 -15.09
N PHE A 208 -6.47 -22.15 -15.08
CA PHE A 208 -5.64 -21.87 -16.26
C PHE A 208 -4.89 -23.11 -16.71
N MET A 209 -4.27 -23.87 -15.79
CA MET A 209 -3.61 -25.14 -16.11
C MET A 209 -4.54 -26.15 -16.76
N LYS A 210 -5.79 -26.28 -16.27
CA LYS A 210 -6.79 -27.19 -16.85
C LYS A 210 -7.31 -26.76 -18.22
N THR A 211 -7.27 -25.47 -18.53
CA THR A 211 -7.86 -24.91 -19.76
C THR A 211 -6.83 -24.53 -20.82
N GLY A 212 -5.55 -24.47 -20.45
CA GLY A 212 -4.46 -23.99 -21.32
C GLY A 212 -4.51 -22.49 -21.61
N GLN A 213 -5.38 -21.71 -20.94
CA GLN A 213 -5.60 -20.29 -21.20
C GLN A 213 -5.00 -19.40 -20.11
N GLU A 214 -3.67 -19.40 -19.98
CA GLU A 214 -3.01 -18.47 -19.07
C GLU A 214 -3.12 -17.03 -19.59
N ARG A 215 -3.69 -16.13 -18.79
CA ARG A 215 -3.86 -14.71 -19.14
C ARG A 215 -2.92 -13.76 -18.40
N PHE A 216 -2.41 -14.19 -17.24
CA PHE A 216 -1.49 -13.43 -16.40
C PHE A 216 -0.86 -14.36 -15.35
N ASN A 217 0.27 -13.93 -14.81
CA ASN A 217 0.97 -14.64 -13.75
C ASN A 217 0.20 -14.55 -12.42
N CYS A 218 -0.33 -15.70 -11.97
CA CYS A 218 -1.13 -15.78 -10.75
C CYS A 218 -0.29 -15.67 -9.46
N THR A 219 1.04 -15.80 -9.52
CA THR A 219 1.91 -15.75 -8.33
C THR A 219 2.36 -14.34 -7.99
N THR A 220 2.43 -13.44 -8.96
CA THR A 220 2.93 -12.07 -8.78
C THR A 220 2.19 -11.29 -7.69
N PRO A 221 0.83 -11.26 -7.64
CA PRO A 221 0.11 -10.49 -6.64
C PRO A 221 0.44 -10.91 -5.20
N MET A 222 0.53 -12.21 -4.94
CA MET A 222 0.92 -12.75 -3.63
C MET A 222 2.36 -12.37 -3.27
N LYS A 223 3.30 -12.57 -4.20
CA LYS A 223 4.71 -12.25 -3.97
C LYS A 223 4.89 -10.76 -3.68
N THR A 224 4.21 -9.90 -4.42
CA THR A 224 4.23 -8.45 -4.20
C THR A 224 3.66 -8.06 -2.84
N LEU A 225 2.50 -8.63 -2.46
CA LEU A 225 1.88 -8.36 -1.16
C LEU A 225 2.82 -8.74 -0.01
N LEU A 226 3.39 -9.95 -0.05
CA LEU A 226 4.31 -10.43 0.97
C LEU A 226 5.64 -9.68 0.96
N PHE A 227 6.13 -9.27 -0.20
CA PHE A 227 7.35 -8.48 -0.32
C PHE A 227 7.19 -7.11 0.32
N CYS A 228 6.10 -6.39 0.02
CA CYS A 228 5.92 -5.03 0.55
C CYS A 228 5.53 -5.05 2.04
N TRP A 229 4.58 -5.92 2.43
CA TRP A 229 3.98 -5.86 3.76
C TRP A 229 4.49 -6.92 4.74
N GLY A 230 5.04 -8.03 4.25
CA GLY A 230 5.54 -9.13 5.08
C GLY A 230 6.61 -8.68 6.08
N PRO A 231 7.65 -7.92 5.66
CA PRO A 231 8.67 -7.40 6.57
C PRO A 231 8.08 -6.58 7.73
N TYR A 232 7.08 -5.74 7.44
CA TYR A 232 6.39 -4.95 8.46
C TYR A 232 5.56 -5.82 9.40
N GLY A 233 4.84 -6.81 8.87
CA GLY A 233 4.10 -7.78 9.68
C GLY A 233 5.01 -8.61 10.60
N ILE A 234 6.17 -9.05 10.10
CA ILE A 234 7.18 -9.77 10.88
C ILE A 234 7.74 -8.89 11.99
N LEU A 235 8.08 -7.63 11.69
CA LEU A 235 8.58 -6.68 12.68
C LEU A 235 7.54 -6.41 13.78
N ALA A 236 6.28 -6.16 13.38
CA ALA A 236 5.19 -5.90 14.31
C ALA A 236 4.91 -7.11 15.21
N PHE A 237 4.96 -8.33 14.66
CA PHE A 237 4.82 -9.57 15.43
C PHE A 237 6.02 -9.82 16.34
N TYR A 238 7.25 -9.58 15.86
CA TYR A 238 8.45 -9.70 16.69
C TYR A 238 8.33 -8.84 17.96
N ALA A 239 7.82 -7.61 17.83
CA ALA A 239 7.59 -6.70 18.93
C ALA A 239 6.55 -7.18 19.97
N THR A 240 5.72 -8.19 19.65
CA THR A 240 4.78 -8.78 20.62
C THR A 240 5.42 -9.86 21.48
N VAL A 241 6.47 -10.53 20.97
CA VAL A 241 7.13 -11.66 21.64
C VAL A 241 8.45 -11.25 22.28
N LYS A 242 9.12 -10.25 21.70
CA LYS A 242 10.42 -9.74 22.10
C LYS A 242 10.42 -8.22 22.07
N ASN A 243 11.33 -7.62 22.83
CA ASN A 243 11.52 -6.17 22.81
C ASN A 243 12.08 -5.73 21.44
N ALA A 244 11.31 -4.94 20.70
CA ALA A 244 11.70 -4.45 19.37
C ALA A 244 12.99 -3.61 19.39
N ASN A 245 13.34 -3.01 20.53
CA ASN A 245 14.56 -2.21 20.68
C ASN A 245 15.85 -3.05 20.66
N LEU A 246 15.74 -4.38 20.69
CA LEU A 246 16.89 -5.27 20.42
C LEU A 246 17.35 -5.21 18.96
N LEU A 247 16.47 -4.79 18.04
CA LEU A 247 16.82 -4.57 16.64
C LEU A 247 17.41 -3.18 16.46
N SER A 248 18.47 -3.08 15.67
CA SER A 248 19.07 -1.79 15.34
C SER A 248 18.03 -0.85 14.73
N PRO A 249 18.07 0.47 15.04
CA PRO A 249 17.13 1.44 14.48
C PRO A 249 17.05 1.37 12.94
N LYS A 250 18.19 1.15 12.27
CA LYS A 250 18.26 0.98 10.81
C LYS A 250 17.47 -0.22 10.31
N LEU A 251 17.56 -1.37 10.98
CA LEU A 251 16.82 -2.57 10.57
C LEU A 251 15.30 -2.37 10.73
N ARG A 252 14.89 -1.62 11.77
CA ARG A 252 13.48 -1.24 11.98
C ARG A 252 12.94 -0.29 10.91
N MET A 253 13.80 0.45 10.22
CA MET A 253 13.41 1.34 9.11
C MET A 253 13.18 0.62 7.78
N ILE A 254 13.80 -0.54 7.54
CA ILE A 254 13.66 -1.26 6.27
C ILE A 254 12.20 -1.67 6.02
N ALA A 255 11.53 -2.18 7.05
CA ALA A 255 10.16 -2.69 6.93
C ALA A 255 9.13 -1.60 6.54
N PRO A 256 9.08 -0.42 7.19
CA PRO A 256 8.24 0.69 6.77
C PRO A 256 8.50 1.17 5.33
N ILE A 257 9.75 1.20 4.87
CA ILE A 257 10.10 1.61 3.49
C ILE A 257 9.51 0.62 2.49
N MET A 258 9.71 -0.68 2.72
CA MET A 258 9.14 -1.72 1.86
C MET A 258 7.61 -1.66 1.79
N ALA A 259 6.95 -1.34 2.91
CA ALA A 259 5.50 -1.14 2.94
C ALA A 259 5.07 0.10 2.13
N LYS A 260 5.83 1.20 2.22
CA LYS A 260 5.57 2.45 1.48
C LYS A 260 5.87 2.36 -0.01
N ALA A 261 6.65 1.38 -0.46
CA ALA A 261 6.83 1.06 -1.87
C ALA A 261 5.61 0.36 -2.52
N SER A 262 4.67 -0.17 -1.72
CA SER A 262 3.51 -0.93 -2.22
C SER A 262 2.65 -0.21 -3.28
N PRO A 263 2.37 1.12 -3.20
CA PRO A 263 1.59 1.84 -4.21
C PRO A 263 2.13 1.67 -5.63
N THR A 264 3.45 1.69 -5.77
CA THR A 264 4.13 1.55 -7.06
C THR A 264 4.01 0.12 -7.58
N PHE A 265 4.27 -0.87 -6.73
CA PHE A 265 4.15 -2.27 -7.13
C PHE A 265 2.71 -2.66 -7.48
N ASN A 266 1.72 -2.16 -6.74
CA ASN A 266 0.31 -2.43 -6.99
C ASN A 266 -0.12 -2.01 -8.40
N VAL A 267 0.28 -0.81 -8.84
CA VAL A 267 0.01 -0.33 -10.20
C VAL A 267 0.63 -1.27 -11.23
N PHE A 268 1.88 -1.71 -11.04
CA PHE A 268 2.52 -2.64 -11.98
C PHE A 268 1.83 -4.00 -12.02
N VAL A 269 1.48 -4.56 -10.87
CA VAL A 269 0.75 -5.84 -10.80
C VAL A 269 -0.57 -5.73 -11.55
N TYR A 270 -1.31 -4.64 -11.35
CA TYR A 270 -2.61 -4.48 -11.99
C TYR A 270 -2.51 -4.15 -13.48
N ALA A 271 -1.63 -3.24 -13.87
CA ALA A 271 -1.39 -2.88 -15.27
C ALA A 271 -0.92 -4.11 -16.07
N LEU A 272 0.05 -4.88 -15.56
CA LEU A 272 0.52 -6.09 -16.23
C LEU A 272 -0.56 -7.19 -16.29
N GLY A 273 -1.48 -7.22 -15.32
CA GLY A 273 -2.55 -8.22 -15.22
C GLY A 273 -3.89 -7.86 -15.88
N ASN A 274 -4.03 -6.70 -16.54
CA ASN A 274 -5.29 -6.29 -17.19
C ASN A 274 -5.04 -5.53 -18.51
N GLU A 275 -5.21 -6.22 -19.64
CA GLU A 275 -5.00 -5.64 -20.98
C GLU A 275 -5.94 -4.47 -21.29
N LYS A 276 -7.22 -4.57 -20.88
CA LYS A 276 -8.19 -3.49 -21.08
C LYS A 276 -7.78 -2.24 -20.31
N TYR A 277 -7.21 -2.44 -19.13
CA TYR A 277 -6.73 -1.33 -18.33
C TYR A 277 -5.50 -0.66 -18.95
N ARG A 278 -4.54 -1.44 -19.45
CA ARG A 278 -3.41 -0.91 -20.22
C ARG A 278 -3.87 -0.09 -21.42
N GLY A 279 -4.85 -0.61 -22.17
CA GLY A 279 -5.44 0.10 -23.31
C GLY A 279 -6.11 1.43 -22.90
N GLY A 280 -6.80 1.45 -21.76
CA GLY A 280 -7.41 2.68 -21.26
C GLY A 280 -6.38 3.71 -20.75
N ILE A 281 -5.31 3.28 -20.08
CA ILE A 281 -4.18 4.17 -19.72
C ILE A 281 -3.54 4.72 -20.99
N TRP A 282 -3.29 3.88 -22.00
CA TRP A 282 -2.74 4.31 -23.27
C TRP A 282 -3.63 5.37 -23.95
N GLN A 283 -4.95 5.13 -23.98
CA GLN A 283 -5.92 6.08 -24.51
C GLN A 283 -5.91 7.41 -23.75
N LEU A 284 -5.75 7.38 -22.42
CA LEU A 284 -5.63 8.60 -21.63
C LEU A 284 -4.37 9.39 -21.98
N LEU A 285 -3.22 8.71 -22.09
CA LEU A 285 -1.92 9.37 -22.27
C LEU A 285 -1.68 9.84 -23.71
N THR A 286 -2.22 9.13 -24.70
CA THR A 286 -1.93 9.37 -26.12
C THR A 286 -3.12 9.87 -26.93
N GLY A 287 -4.34 9.76 -26.39
CA GLY A 287 -5.58 10.00 -27.12
C GLY A 287 -5.95 8.91 -28.12
N GLN A 288 -5.10 7.89 -28.32
CA GLN A 288 -5.32 6.82 -29.28
C GLN A 288 -5.93 5.58 -28.59
N LYS A 289 -6.92 4.95 -29.23
CA LYS A 289 -7.39 3.63 -28.78
C LYS A 289 -6.44 2.56 -29.31
N ILE A 290 -6.11 1.56 -28.48
CA ILE A 290 -5.43 0.35 -28.97
C ILE A 290 -6.47 -0.48 -29.72
N ASP A 291 -6.41 -0.49 -31.05
CA ASP A 291 -7.29 -1.32 -31.87
C ASP A 291 -6.99 -2.80 -31.67
N ALA A 292 -8.02 -3.56 -31.27
CA ALA A 292 -7.93 -5.01 -31.05
C ALA A 292 -7.57 -5.81 -32.32
N GLN A 293 -7.67 -5.21 -33.51
CA GLN A 293 -7.39 -5.86 -34.79
C GLN A 293 -5.90 -6.01 -35.12
N ALA A 294 -5.00 -5.30 -34.43
CA ALA A 294 -3.55 -5.43 -34.67
C ALA A 294 -2.94 -6.72 -34.10
N THR A 295 -3.66 -7.44 -33.22
CA THR A 295 -3.17 -8.66 -32.57
C THR A 295 -3.56 -9.93 -33.33
N GLU A 296 -4.72 -9.98 -33.98
CA GLU A 296 -5.14 -11.15 -34.78
C GLU A 296 -4.36 -11.29 -36.11
N ASN A 297 -3.84 -10.21 -36.67
CA ASN A 297 -3.04 -10.25 -37.90
C ASN A 297 -1.56 -10.62 -37.69
N LYS A 298 -1.11 -10.83 -36.45
CA LYS A 298 0.23 -11.35 -36.13
C LYS A 298 0.24 -12.84 -35.74
N SER A 299 -0.93 -13.48 -35.69
CA SER A 299 -1.07 -14.91 -35.40
C SER A 299 -1.65 -15.72 -36.56
N LYS A 300 -1.58 -15.20 -37.78
CA LYS A 300 -1.83 -15.95 -39.02
C LYS A 300 -0.55 -16.08 -39.82
#